data_AF-A0A853F6N5-F1
#
_entry.id   AF-A0A853F6N5-F1
#
_cell.length_a   1.000
_cell.length_b   1.000
_cell.length_c   1.000
_cell.angle_alpha   90.00
_cell.angle_beta   90.00
_cell.angle_gamma   90.00
#
_symmetry.space_group_name_H-M   'P 1'
#
loop_
_entity.id
_entity.type
_entity.pdbx_description
1 polymer ?
#
loop_
_entity_poly.entity_id
_entity_poly.type
_entity_poly.pdbx_seq_one_letter_code
_entity_poly.pdbx_strand_id
1 'polypeptide(L)' 'MWEFSPTCDIDGDGDLDLVVGEKNGTLKYYQNTALLLPCL' A
#
# COMPACT_ATOMS: atom_id res chain seq x y z
N MET A 1 6.20 16.17 -13.75
CA MET A 1 6.03 14.72 -14.00
C MET A 1 5.30 14.19 -12.78
N TRP A 2 4.09 13.65 -12.95
CA TRP A 2 3.14 13.53 -11.85
C TRP A 2 3.42 12.23 -11.07
N GLU A 3 3.75 12.37 -9.79
CA GLU A 3 4.10 11.29 -8.87
C GLU A 3 2.80 10.63 -8.40
N PHE A 4 2.28 9.65 -9.15
CA PHE A 4 1.25 8.76 -8.63
C PHE A 4 1.93 7.56 -7.99
N SER A 5 2.07 7.59 -6.68
CA SER A 5 2.28 6.37 -5.89
C SER A 5 0.93 5.64 -5.82
N PRO A 6 0.78 4.47 -6.44
CA PRO A 6 -0.45 3.71 -6.34
C PRO A 6 -0.59 3.16 -4.93
N THR A 7 -1.73 3.46 -4.29
CA THR A 7 -2.14 2.86 -3.03
C THR A 7 -3.40 2.04 -3.26
N CYS A 8 -3.46 0.84 -2.66
CA CYS A 8 -4.56 -0.10 -2.82
C CYS A 8 -4.62 -1.00 -1.59
N ASP A 9 -5.81 -1.33 -1.11
CA ASP A 9 -6.03 -2.32 -0.06
C ASP A 9 -5.81 -3.73 -0.66
N ILE A 10 -4.65 -4.34 -0.38
CA ILE A 10 -4.23 -5.59 -1.02
C ILE A 10 -4.61 -6.81 -0.15
N ASP A 11 -4.61 -6.66 1.17
CA ASP A 11 -4.93 -7.74 2.10
C ASP A 11 -6.39 -7.76 2.57
N GLY A 12 -7.18 -6.75 2.20
CA GLY A 12 -8.61 -6.66 2.45
C GLY A 12 -8.94 -6.17 3.85
N ASP A 13 -7.98 -5.56 4.54
CA ASP A 13 -8.16 -4.97 5.86
C ASP A 13 -8.60 -3.51 5.79
N GLY A 14 -9.02 -2.98 4.65
CA GLY A 14 -9.59 -1.62 4.56
C GLY A 14 -8.59 -0.49 4.78
N ASP A 15 -7.33 -0.78 5.11
CA ASP A 15 -6.23 0.16 5.11
C ASP A 15 -5.51 0.13 3.76
N LEU A 16 -5.05 1.30 3.30
CA LEU A 16 -4.38 1.40 2.01
C LEU A 16 -2.91 0.97 2.13
N ASP A 17 -2.52 -0.04 1.35
CA ASP A 17 -1.12 -0.45 1.20
C ASP A 17 -0.40 0.36 0.13
N LEU A 18 0.95 0.35 0.19
CA LEU A 18 1.82 1.02 -0.77
C LEU A 18 2.61 -0.01 -1.61
N VAL A 19 2.53 0.16 -2.94
CA VAL A 19 3.35 -0.58 -3.90
C VAL A 19 4.25 0.38 -4.66
N VAL A 20 5.56 0.09 -4.66
CA VAL A 20 6.56 0.90 -5.36
C VAL A 20 7.25 0.04 -6.42
N GLY A 21 7.15 0.47 -7.67
CA GLY A 21 7.93 -0.09 -8.78
C GLY A 21 9.30 0.59 -8.89
N GLU A 22 10.37 -0.20 -8.84
CA GLU A 22 11.73 0.29 -9.09
C GLU A 22 12.12 0.14 -10.58
N LYS A 23 13.01 1.02 -11.04
CA LYS A 23 13.51 1.02 -12.44
C LYS A 23 14.24 -0.28 -12.84
N ASN A 24 14.68 -1.07 -11.88
CA ASN A 24 15.32 -2.37 -12.09
C ASN A 24 14.30 -3.50 -12.32
N GLY A 25 13.00 -3.21 -12.36
CA GLY A 25 11.93 -4.20 -12.55
C GLY A 25 11.49 -4.89 -11.26
N THR A 26 11.97 -4.45 -10.10
CA THR A 26 11.57 -4.98 -8.79
C THR A 26 10.35 -4.25 -8.26
N LEU A 27 9.45 -4.99 -7.61
CA LEU A 27 8.32 -4.43 -6.87
C LEU A 27 8.62 -4.49 -5.37
N LYS A 28 8.46 -3.35 -4.70
CA LYS A 28 8.48 -3.27 -3.23
C LYS A 28 7.06 -3.13 -2.72
N TYR A 29 6.72 -3.98 -1.75
CA TYR A 29 5.45 -3.98 -1.06
C TYR A 29 5.65 -3.47 0.37
N TYR A 30 4.83 -2.51 0.75
CA TYR A 30 4.77 -1.96 2.09
C TYR A 30 3.34 -2.11 2.59
N GLN A 31 3.15 -3.09 3.47
CA GLN A 31 1.89 -3.32 4.16
C GLN A 31 1.67 -2.22 5.21
N ASN A 32 0.50 -1.60 5.18
CA ASN A 32 0.08 -0.73 6.27
C ASN A 32 -0.52 -1.59 7.38
N THR A 33 0.25 -1.90 8.43
CA THR A 33 -0.24 -2.71 9.56
C THR A 33 -1.11 -1.92 10.53
N ALA A 34 -1.82 -0.90 10.04
CA ALA A 34 -2.85 -0.26 10.83
C ALA A 34 -3.92 -1.33 11.14
N LEU A 35 -4.51 -1.22 12.32
CA LEU A 35 -5.64 -2.06 12.64
C LEU A 35 -6.88 -1.31 12.17
N LEU A 36 -7.75 -1.96 11.41
CA LEU A 36 -9.18 -1.69 11.45
C LEU A 36 -9.64 -1.84 12.91
N LEU A 37 -9.52 -0.77 13.67
CA LEU A 37 -10.28 -0.56 14.88
C LEU A 37 -11.46 0.35 14.51
N PRO A 38 -12.55 -0.18 13.94
CA PRO A 38 -13.81 0.54 13.95
C PRO A 38 -14.49 0.47 15.33
N CYS A 39 -13.88 -0.16 16.34
CA CYS A 39 -14.53 -0.42 17.62
C CYS A 39 -13.54 -0.69 18.77
N LEU A 40 -12.88 0.36 19.28
CA LEU A 40 -12.55 0.50 20.71
C LEU A 40 -12.74 1.95 21.14
#